data_AF-R6AKI1-F1
#
_entry.id   AF-R6AKI1-F1
#
_cell.length_a   1.000
_cell.length_b   1.000
_cell.length_c   1.000
_cell.angle_alpha   90.00
_cell.angle_beta   90.00
_cell.angle_gamma   90.00
#
_symmetry.space_group_name_H-M   'P 1'
#
loop_
_entity.id
_entity.type
_entity.pdbx_description
1 polymer ?
#
loop_
_entity_poly.entity_id
_entity_poly.type
_entity_poly.pdbx_seq_one_letter_code
_entity_poly.pdbx_strand_id
1 'polypeptide(L)'
;MAKRKHRADWMLARVREYLSGKGSYRQIARANGISERSLRGWVRKYEEQGEASFIERAGNASYSKEFKASCVLAALRGEGSMERLRRENQRLKRQLEEQERLVYF
;
A
#
# COMPACT_ATOMS: atom_id res chain seq x y z
N MET A 1 10.95 13.24 3.23
CA MET A 1 11.61 11.95 3.56
C MET A 1 12.99 11.95 2.93
N ALA A 2 14.03 11.53 3.67
CA ALA A 2 15.39 11.48 3.12
C ALA A 2 15.47 10.43 2.00
N LYS A 3 16.08 10.81 0.87
CA LYS A 3 16.29 9.92 -0.27
C LYS A 3 17.23 8.77 0.14
N ARG A 4 16.96 7.55 -0.31
CA ARG A 4 17.84 6.40 -0.05
C ARG A 4 19.23 6.67 -0.64
N LYS A 5 20.28 6.48 0.16
CA LYS A 5 21.68 6.67 -0.26
C LYS A 5 22.15 5.63 -1.28
N HIS A 6 21.57 4.43 -1.26
CA HIS A 6 21.91 3.33 -2.15
C HIS A 6 20.66 2.76 -2.83
N ARG A 7 20.79 2.33 -4.10
CA ARG A 7 19.71 1.66 -4.85
C ARG A 7 19.36 0.31 -4.22
N ALA A 8 18.09 -0.08 -4.31
CA ALA A 8 17.55 -1.32 -3.77
C ALA A 8 18.32 -2.57 -4.25
N ASP A 9 18.54 -2.68 -5.57
CA ASP A 9 19.24 -3.81 -6.20
C ASP A 9 20.67 -3.93 -5.69
N TRP A 10 21.33 -2.78 -5.53
CA TRP A 10 22.68 -2.72 -4.98
C TRP A 10 22.67 -3.29 -3.56
N MET A 11 21.78 -2.82 -2.67
CA MET A 11 21.69 -3.31 -1.29
C MET A 11 21.37 -4.81 -1.20
N LEU A 12 20.43 -5.29 -2.03
CA LEU A 12 20.04 -6.70 -2.13
C LEU A 12 21.22 -7.61 -2.49
N ALA A 13 22.07 -7.20 -3.43
CA ALA A 13 23.24 -7.97 -3.81
C ALA A 13 24.19 -8.23 -2.62
N ARG A 14 24.38 -7.23 -1.74
CA ARG A 14 25.24 -7.36 -0.55
C ARG A 14 24.62 -8.20 0.55
N VAL A 15 23.30 -8.15 0.70
CA VAL A 15 22.56 -9.05 1.59
C VAL A 15 22.68 -10.49 1.11
N ARG A 16 22.49 -10.75 -0.18
CA ARG A 16 22.65 -12.09 -0.78
C ARG A 16 24.09 -12.60 -0.67
N GLU A 17 25.08 -11.74 -0.85
CA GLU A 17 26.50 -12.08 -0.65
C GLU A 17 26.75 -12.60 0.78
N TYR A 18 26.23 -11.89 1.79
CA TYR A 18 26.29 -12.33 3.18
C TYR A 18 25.57 -13.67 3.41
N LEU A 19 24.32 -13.79 2.93
CA LEU A 19 23.51 -15.00 3.10
C LEU A 19 24.11 -16.22 2.37
N SER A 20 24.88 -16.00 1.30
CA SER A 20 25.61 -17.05 0.60
C SER A 20 26.89 -17.53 1.31
N GLY A 21 27.24 -16.93 2.46
CA GLY A 21 28.42 -17.29 3.24
C GLY A 21 29.74 -16.80 2.65
N LYS A 22 29.73 -15.93 1.63
CA LYS A 22 30.93 -15.43 0.94
C LYS A 22 31.77 -14.46 1.78
N GLY A 23 31.26 -14.01 2.92
CA GLY A 23 32.00 -13.16 3.85
C GLY A 23 31.20 -12.79 5.09
N SER A 24 31.92 -12.42 6.15
CA SER A 24 31.34 -11.84 7.35
C SER A 24 30.82 -10.43 7.11
N TYR A 25 29.95 -9.95 8.00
CA TYR A 25 29.50 -8.54 8.01
C TYR A 25 30.66 -7.55 7.87
N ARG A 26 31.77 -7.79 8.57
CA ARG A 26 32.98 -6.96 8.55
C ARG A 26 33.62 -6.88 7.17
N GLN A 27 33.82 -8.04 6.55
CA GLN A 27 34.50 -8.14 5.25
C GLN A 27 33.69 -7.43 4.18
N ILE A 28 32.39 -7.75 4.11
CA ILE A 28 31.47 -7.17 3.11
C ILE A 28 31.32 -5.66 3.33
N ALA A 29 31.18 -5.22 4.59
CA ALA A 29 31.04 -3.81 4.91
C ALA A 29 32.29 -3.00 4.51
N ARG A 30 33.48 -3.50 4.86
CA ARG A 30 34.76 -2.86 4.52
C ARG A 30 34.98 -2.80 3.01
N ALA A 31 34.72 -3.90 2.29
CA ALA A 31 34.88 -3.97 0.84
C ALA A 31 33.98 -2.98 0.08
N ASN A 32 32.82 -2.63 0.66
CA ASN A 32 31.83 -1.76 0.04
C ASN A 32 31.78 -0.34 0.65
N GLY A 33 32.66 -0.01 1.59
CA GLY A 33 32.68 1.29 2.27
C GLY A 33 31.40 1.63 3.04
N ILE A 34 30.67 0.62 3.53
CA ILE A 34 29.45 0.78 4.32
C ILE A 34 29.68 0.43 5.78
N SER A 35 28.79 0.87 6.66
CA SER A 35 28.85 0.44 8.07
C SER A 35 28.31 -0.98 8.23
N GLU A 36 28.92 -1.77 9.11
CA GLU A 36 28.39 -3.10 9.48
C GLU A 36 26.95 -3.02 10.00
N ARG A 37 26.62 -1.95 10.73
CA ARG A 37 25.27 -1.71 11.26
C ARG A 37 24.25 -1.57 10.14
N SER A 38 24.61 -0.89 9.05
CA SER A 38 23.76 -0.77 7.86
C SER A 38 23.51 -2.15 7.23
N LEU A 39 24.57 -2.94 7.04
CA LEU A 39 24.45 -4.27 6.44
C LEU A 39 23.60 -5.22 7.30
N ARG A 40 23.81 -5.26 8.62
CA ARG A 40 22.96 -6.04 9.55
C ARG A 40 21.50 -5.63 9.47
N GLY A 41 21.24 -4.33 9.42
CA GLY A 41 19.87 -3.81 9.28
C GLY A 41 19.22 -4.23 7.95
N TRP A 42 19.99 -4.35 6.88
CA TRP A 42 19.49 -4.83 5.59
C TRP A 42 19.22 -6.33 5.59
N VAL A 43 20.12 -7.14 6.17
CA VAL A 43 19.93 -8.59 6.31
C VAL A 43 18.69 -8.88 7.13
N ARG A 44 18.53 -8.23 8.29
CA ARG A 44 17.33 -8.41 9.12
C ARG A 44 16.03 -8.08 8.36
N LYS A 45 16.01 -6.98 7.61
CA LYS A 45 14.83 -6.61 6.79
C LYS A 45 14.52 -7.65 5.72
N TYR A 46 15.56 -8.23 5.13
CA TYR A 46 15.42 -9.30 4.16
C TYR A 46 14.88 -10.59 4.81
N GLU A 47 15.34 -10.95 6.00
CA GLU A 47 14.84 -12.13 6.72
C GLU A 47 13.36 -11.97 7.12
N GLU A 48 12.94 -10.77 7.50
CA GLU A 48 11.55 -10.50 7.91
C GLU A 48 10.55 -10.41 6.74
N GLN A 49 10.96 -9.84 5.60
CA GLN A 49 10.04 -9.42 4.52
C GLN A 49 10.53 -9.79 3.11
N GLY A 50 11.65 -10.51 3.00
CA GLY A 50 12.27 -10.87 1.72
C GLY A 50 12.70 -9.66 0.90
N GLU A 51 12.73 -9.84 -0.42
CA GLU A 51 13.11 -8.81 -1.39
C GLU A 51 12.14 -7.62 -1.40
N ALA A 52 10.88 -7.85 -1.02
CA ALA A 52 9.85 -6.82 -0.94
C ALA A 52 10.20 -5.69 0.04
N SER A 53 11.07 -5.94 1.02
CA SER A 53 11.58 -4.91 1.95
C SER A 53 12.45 -3.83 1.29
N PHE A 54 12.99 -4.13 0.10
CA PHE A 54 13.84 -3.21 -0.66
C PHE A 54 13.06 -2.51 -1.77
N ILE A 55 11.89 -3.00 -2.16
CA ILE A 55 10.99 -2.29 -3.06
C ILE A 55 10.62 -0.96 -2.40
N GLU A 56 10.90 0.15 -3.09
CA GLU A 56 10.35 1.43 -2.68
C GLU A 56 8.84 1.30 -2.79
N ARG A 57 8.15 1.20 -1.65
CA ARG A 57 6.71 1.48 -1.64
C ARG A 57 6.59 2.86 -2.26
N ALA A 58 5.82 2.97 -3.33
CA ALA A 58 5.41 4.26 -3.84
C ALA A 58 4.94 5.05 -2.61
N GLY A 59 5.72 6.06 -2.21
CA GLY A 59 5.34 6.92 -1.09
C GLY A 59 3.95 7.47 -1.37
N ASN A 60 3.23 7.88 -0.33
CA ASN A 60 1.86 8.41 -0.38
C ASN A 60 1.12 8.04 -1.67
N ALA A 61 0.55 6.82 -1.74
CA ALA A 61 -0.22 6.36 -2.89
C ALA A 61 -1.21 7.46 -3.27
N SER A 62 -0.81 8.30 -4.22
CA SER A 62 -1.55 9.50 -4.50
C SER A 62 -2.75 9.01 -5.25
N TYR A 63 -3.91 9.02 -4.61
CA TYR A 63 -5.16 8.85 -5.31
C TYR A 63 -5.14 9.73 -6.56
N SER A 64 -5.62 9.17 -7.67
CA SER A 64 -5.65 9.89 -8.93
C SER A 64 -6.45 11.18 -8.77
N LYS A 65 -6.19 12.17 -9.63
CA LYS A 65 -6.92 13.45 -9.56
C LYS A 65 -8.42 13.23 -9.72
N GLU A 66 -8.78 12.29 -10.59
CA GLU A 66 -10.14 11.86 -10.91
C GLU A 66 -10.81 11.24 -9.68
N PHE A 67 -10.11 10.35 -8.96
CA PHE A 67 -10.64 9.75 -7.74
C PHE A 67 -10.91 10.80 -6.66
N LYS A 68 -9.94 11.70 -6.43
CA LYS A 68 -10.12 12.80 -5.45
C LYS A 68 -11.29 13.70 -5.82
N ALA A 69 -11.43 14.06 -7.10
CA ALA A 69 -12.54 14.86 -7.59
C ALA A 69 -13.90 14.14 -7.41
N SER A 70 -13.95 12.84 -7.69
CA SER A 70 -15.14 12.02 -7.48
C SER A 70 -15.59 12.03 -6.01
N CYS A 71 -14.67 11.83 -5.06
CA CYS A 71 -14.99 11.89 -3.63
C CYS A 71 -15.54 13.25 -3.20
N VAL A 72 -14.95 14.35 -3.69
CA VAL A 72 -15.43 15.71 -3.38
C VAL A 72 -16.84 15.93 -3.95
N LEU A 73 -17.09 15.50 -5.19
CA LEU A 73 -18.42 15.60 -5.80
C LEU A 73 -19.45 14.76 -5.05
N ALA A 74 -19.13 13.53 -4.66
CA ALA A 74 -20.02 12.66 -3.88
C ALA A 74 -20.36 13.29 -2.52
N ALA A 75 -19.38 13.92 -1.86
CA ALA A 75 -19.59 14.64 -0.61
C ALA A 75 -20.50 15.86 -0.79
N LEU A 76 -20.27 16.70 -1.81
CA LEU A 76 -21.11 17.86 -2.13
C LEU A 76 -22.54 17.46 -2.48
N ARG A 77 -22.71 16.33 -3.18
CA ARG A 77 -24.02 15.77 -3.52
C ARG A 77 -24.68 15.04 -2.34
N GLY A 78 -23.99 14.86 -1.22
CA GLY A 78 -24.47 14.10 -0.08
C GLY A 78 -24.72 12.62 -0.38
N GLU A 79 -24.05 12.05 -1.39
CA GLU A 79 -24.21 10.66 -1.85
C GLU A 79 -23.86 9.62 -0.79
N GLY A 80 -23.09 10.00 0.23
CA GLY A 80 -22.79 9.18 1.40
C GLY A 80 -23.55 9.58 2.67
N SER A 81 -24.47 10.56 2.61
CA SER A 81 -25.24 10.97 3.79
C SER A 81 -26.21 9.87 4.19
N MET A 82 -26.20 9.51 5.48
CA MET A 82 -27.11 8.53 6.05
C MET A 82 -28.57 8.87 5.77
N GLU A 83 -28.93 10.15 5.73
CA GLU A 83 -30.28 10.59 5.43
C GLU A 83 -30.70 10.29 3.98
N ARG A 84 -29.81 10.55 3.01
CA ARG A 84 -30.05 10.24 1.60
C ARG A 84 -30.20 8.74 1.40
N LEU A 85 -29.31 7.95 1.98
CA LEU A 85 -29.35 6.48 1.91
C LEU A 85 -30.63 5.92 2.56
N ARG A 86 -31.09 6.50 3.68
CA ARG A 86 -32.37 6.10 4.32
C ARG A 86 -33.57 6.39 3.42
N ARG A 87 -33.62 7.58 2.80
CA ARG A 87 -34.69 7.95 1.86
C ARG A 87 -34.72 7.01 0.65
N GLU A 88 -33.55 6.69 0.09
CA GLU A 88 -33.44 5.78 -1.04
C GLU A 88 -33.88 4.35 -0.68
N ASN A 89 -33.46 3.85 0.48
CA ASN A 89 -33.95 2.56 0.99
C ASN A 89 -35.47 2.53 1.17
N GLN A 90 -36.07 3.60 1.69
CA GLN A 90 -37.51 3.68 1.87
C GLN A 90 -38.26 3.70 0.54
N ARG A 91 -37.72 4.40 -0.46
CA ARG A 91 -38.27 4.41 -1.83
C ARG A 91 -38.22 3.02 -2.46
N LEU A 92 -37.07 2.35 -2.39
CA LEU A 92 -36.90 1.01 -2.95
C LEU A 92 -37.83 -0.01 -2.29
N LYS A 93 -38.04 0.07 -0.98
CA LYS A 93 -39.02 -0.76 -0.27
C LYS A 93 -40.44 -0.58 -0.79
N ARG A 94 -40.88 0.68 -0.99
CA ARG A 94 -42.21 0.95 -1.57
C ARG A 94 -42.35 0.42 -3.00
N GLN A 95 -41.31 0.55 -3.82
CA GLN A 95 -41.31 0.00 -5.17
C GLN A 95 -41.40 -1.52 -5.15
N LEU A 96 -40.71 -2.19 -4.21
CA LEU A 96 -40.80 -3.63 -4.05
C LEU A 96 -42.21 -4.07 -3.61
N GLU A 97 -42.80 -3.39 -2.62
CA GLU A 97 -44.17 -3.65 -2.16
C GLU A 97 -45.21 -3.43 -3.27
N GLU A 98 -45.04 -2.41 -4.11
CA GLU A 98 -45.88 -2.17 -5.29
C GLU A 98 -45.73 -3.27 -6.34
N GLN A 99 -44.49 -3.71 -6.62
CA GLN A 99 -44.22 -4.83 -7.53
C GLN A 99 -44.84 -6.12 -7.02
N GLU A 100 -44.69 -6.43 -5.73
CA GLU A 100 -45.33 -7.59 -5.10
C GLU A 100 -46.86 -7.51 -5.20
N ARG A 101 -47.44 -6.34 -4.94
CA ARG A 101 -48.90 -6.13 -5.05
C ARG A 101 -49.44 -6.31 -6.47
N LEU A 102 -48.65 -5.95 -7.49
CA LEU A 102 -48.98 -6.14 -8.91
C LEU A 102 -48.82 -7.60 -9.38
N VAL A 103 -48.02 -8.40 -8.67
CA VAL A 103 -47.85 -9.84 -8.95
C VAL A 103 -49.01 -10.68 -8.37
N TYR A 104 -49.70 -10.18 -7.34
CA TYR A 104 -50.83 -10.85 -6.69
C TYR A 104 -52.23 -10.39 -7.20
N PHE A 105 -52.29 -9.71 -8.35
CA PHE A 105 -53.52 -9.37 -9.08
C PHE A 105 -53.46 -9.98 -10.49
#